data_AF-A0A527YYZ8-F1
#
_entry.id   AF-A0A527YYZ8-F1
#
_cell.length_a   1.000
_cell.length_b   1.000
_cell.length_c   1.000
_cell.angle_alpha   90.00
_cell.angle_beta   90.00
_cell.angle_gamma   90.00
#
_symmetry.space_group_name_H-M   'P 1'
#
loop_
_entity.id
_entity.type
_entity.pdbx_description
1 polymer ?
#
loop_
_entity_poly.entity_id
_entity_poly.type
_entity_poly.pdbx_seq_one_letter_code
_entity_poly.pdbx_strand_id
1 'polypeptide(L)'
;VHLIASAGVSLEATAAEARRHGIEAVILSDCIEGEAREVGGVHAAIAREVATRNRPFTKPVLILSGGETTVTVRAKGKGGRNTEFLLAFAIGISGIEGVHALAADTDGIDGSEDNAGAFADGSTVSRMRAVGVDAKAMLAGNNA
;
A
#
# COMPACT_ATOMS: atom_id res chain seq x y z
N VAL A 1 -2.93 -7.76 31.28
CA VAL A 1 -3.02 -6.56 30.42
C VAL A 1 -4.17 -6.78 29.45
N HIS A 2 -5.07 -5.81 29.29
CA HIS A 2 -6.17 -5.87 28.32
C HIS A 2 -5.91 -4.78 27.27
N LEU A 3 -5.69 -5.20 26.02
CA LEU A 3 -5.36 -4.31 24.91
C LEU A 3 -6.67 -3.83 24.26
N ILE A 4 -6.95 -2.53 24.31
CA ILE A 4 -8.20 -1.95 23.80
C ILE A 4 -8.07 -1.35 22.39
N ALA A 5 -6.84 -1.13 21.92
CA ALA A 5 -6.54 -0.64 20.57
C ALA A 5 -5.14 -1.09 20.13
N SER A 6 -5.01 -1.53 18.88
CA SER A 6 -3.76 -1.83 18.19
C SER A 6 -3.97 -1.90 16.67
N ALA A 7 -2.89 -1.93 15.88
CA ALA A 7 -2.97 -2.20 14.45
C ALA A 7 -3.72 -3.50 14.15
N GLY A 8 -3.43 -4.58 14.90
CA GLY A 8 -4.13 -5.85 14.80
C GLY A 8 -5.64 -5.73 15.03
N VAL A 9 -6.09 -4.96 16.03
CA VAL A 9 -7.53 -4.74 16.28
C VAL A 9 -8.19 -4.03 15.09
N SER A 10 -7.53 -3.02 14.50
CA SER A 10 -8.03 -2.31 13.32
C SER A 10 -8.10 -3.22 12.07
N LEU A 11 -7.11 -4.09 11.87
CA LEU A 11 -7.08 -5.04 10.75
C LEU A 11 -8.20 -6.08 10.88
N GLU A 12 -8.39 -6.64 12.07
CA GLU A 12 -9.47 -7.60 12.33
C GLU A 12 -10.86 -6.97 12.17
N ALA A 13 -11.03 -5.73 12.63
CA ALA A 13 -12.28 -4.99 12.43
C ALA A 13 -12.55 -4.75 10.92
N THR A 14 -11.52 -4.39 10.16
CA THR A 14 -11.62 -4.20 8.70
C THR A 14 -11.94 -5.52 7.99
N ALA A 15 -11.31 -6.63 8.39
CA ALA A 15 -11.57 -7.95 7.84
C ALA A 15 -13.01 -8.42 8.13
N ALA A 16 -13.49 -8.19 9.35
CA ALA A 16 -14.87 -8.50 9.73
C ALA A 16 -15.88 -7.70 8.89
N GLU A 17 -15.64 -6.40 8.69
CA GLU A 17 -16.51 -5.57 7.87
C GLU A 17 -16.50 -6.02 6.40
N ALA A 18 -15.34 -6.27 5.81
CA ALA A 18 -15.24 -6.76 4.43
C ALA A 18 -16.02 -8.07 4.21
N ARG A 19 -15.93 -9.02 5.16
CA ARG A 19 -16.68 -10.27 5.13
C ARG A 19 -18.19 -10.06 5.22
N ARG A 20 -18.67 -9.04 5.95
CA ARG A 20 -20.11 -8.66 5.97
C ARG A 20 -20.62 -8.17 4.62
N HIS A 21 -19.74 -7.62 3.79
CA HIS A 21 -20.03 -7.24 2.40
C HIS A 21 -19.76 -8.37 1.39
N GLY A 22 -19.48 -9.60 1.86
CA GLY A 22 -19.24 -10.76 0.99
C GLY A 22 -17.88 -10.77 0.30
N ILE A 23 -16.91 -9.97 0.79
CA ILE A 23 -15.54 -9.93 0.28
C ILE A 23 -14.66 -10.72 1.23
N GLU A 24 -13.93 -11.72 0.71
CA GLU A 24 -12.94 -12.44 1.53
C GLU A 24 -11.82 -11.48 1.94
N ALA A 25 -11.38 -11.56 3.19
CA ALA A 25 -10.33 -10.70 3.72
C ALA A 25 -9.22 -11.54 4.34
N VAL A 26 -7.99 -11.29 3.88
CA VAL A 26 -6.78 -11.96 4.35
C VAL A 26 -5.84 -10.94 4.97
N ILE A 27 -5.42 -11.19 6.22
CA ILE A 27 -4.41 -10.39 6.91
C ILE A 27 -3.06 -11.06 6.69
N LEU A 28 -2.15 -10.37 6.01
CA LEU A 28 -0.78 -10.87 5.79
C LEU A 28 0.04 -10.83 7.07
N SER A 29 -0.02 -9.71 7.79
CA SER A 29 0.61 -9.50 9.10
C SER A 29 0.18 -8.13 9.67
N ASP A 30 0.23 -7.96 10.98
CA ASP A 30 0.12 -6.67 11.68
C ASP A 30 1.49 -6.10 12.11
N CYS A 31 2.59 -6.78 11.75
CA CYS A 31 3.96 -6.43 12.09
C CYS A 31 4.88 -6.33 10.87
N ILE A 32 4.37 -5.82 9.74
CA ILE A 32 5.20 -5.55 8.57
C ILE A 32 6.18 -4.41 8.87
N GLU A 33 7.48 -4.70 8.73
CA GLU A 33 8.57 -3.74 8.89
C GLU A 33 9.52 -3.81 7.69
N GLY A 34 10.39 -2.81 7.57
CA GLY A 34 11.41 -2.72 6.52
C GLY A 34 11.23 -1.50 5.63
N GLU A 35 12.00 -1.45 4.53
CA GLU A 35 11.98 -0.29 3.66
C GLU A 35 10.71 -0.22 2.83
N ALA A 36 9.98 0.89 2.96
CA ALA A 36 8.67 1.10 2.36
C ALA A 36 8.63 0.73 0.87
N ARG A 37 9.64 1.14 0.10
CA ARG A 37 9.75 0.82 -1.33
C ARG A 37 9.90 -0.67 -1.64
N GLU A 38 10.58 -1.42 -0.78
CA GLU A 38 10.80 -2.85 -0.96
C GLU A 38 9.54 -3.61 -0.58
N VAL A 39 8.97 -3.28 0.58
CA VAL A 39 7.72 -3.85 1.08
C VAL A 39 6.57 -3.59 0.09
N GLY A 40 6.47 -2.37 -0.46
CA GLY A 40 5.49 -2.02 -1.49
C GLY A 40 5.65 -2.83 -2.77
N GLY A 41 6.88 -3.09 -3.20
CA GLY A 41 7.18 -3.96 -4.34
C GLY A 41 6.76 -5.42 -4.11
N VAL A 42 6.97 -5.95 -2.91
CA VAL A 42 6.53 -7.30 -2.54
C VAL A 42 5.01 -7.39 -2.52
N HIS A 43 4.31 -6.41 -1.94
CA HIS A 43 2.85 -6.36 -1.94
C HIS A 43 2.28 -6.29 -3.37
N ALA A 44 2.91 -5.53 -4.26
CA ALA A 44 2.52 -5.49 -5.66
C ALA A 44 2.68 -6.85 -6.36
N ALA A 45 3.72 -7.62 -6.01
CA ALA A 45 3.90 -8.96 -6.56
C ALA A 45 2.76 -9.92 -6.12
N ILE A 46 2.34 -9.85 -4.85
CA ILE A 46 1.21 -10.64 -4.34
C ILE A 46 -0.09 -10.21 -5.03
N ALA A 47 -0.37 -8.91 -5.09
CA ALA A 47 -1.57 -8.37 -5.72
C ALA A 47 -1.66 -8.75 -7.21
N ARG A 48 -0.53 -8.69 -7.93
CA ARG A 48 -0.46 -9.11 -9.34
C ARG A 48 -0.70 -10.61 -9.51
N GLU A 49 -0.16 -11.46 -8.63
CA GLU A 49 -0.41 -12.91 -8.68
C GLU A 49 -1.91 -13.21 -8.47
N VAL A 50 -2.55 -12.53 -7.53
CA VAL A 50 -4.00 -12.65 -7.32
C VAL A 50 -4.79 -12.13 -8.53
N ALA A 51 -4.44 -10.96 -9.05
CA ALA A 51 -5.13 -10.34 -10.18
C ALA A 51 -5.05 -11.20 -11.45
N THR A 52 -3.89 -11.78 -11.74
CA THR A 52 -3.62 -12.46 -13.01
C THR A 52 -3.75 -13.98 -12.95
N ARG A 53 -3.56 -14.59 -11.76
CA ARG A 53 -3.54 -16.04 -11.57
C ARG A 53 -4.55 -16.54 -10.53
N ASN A 54 -5.25 -15.64 -9.85
CA ASN A 54 -6.26 -15.98 -8.84
C ASN A 54 -5.72 -16.88 -7.72
N ARG A 55 -4.47 -16.63 -7.31
CA ARG A 55 -3.76 -17.32 -6.23
C ARG A 55 -2.74 -16.36 -5.58
N PRO A 56 -2.24 -16.61 -4.36
CA PRO A 56 -2.68 -17.66 -3.43
C PRO A 56 -4.12 -17.45 -2.91
N PHE A 57 -4.70 -16.29 -3.18
CA PHE A 57 -6.07 -15.95 -2.81
C PHE A 57 -6.98 -15.84 -4.05
N THR A 58 -8.26 -16.15 -3.85
CA THR A 58 -9.28 -16.11 -4.90
C THR A 58 -10.01 -14.76 -4.86
N LYS A 59 -10.17 -14.10 -6.00
CA LYS A 59 -10.94 -12.86 -6.13
C LYS A 59 -12.46 -13.12 -5.99
N PRO A 60 -13.24 -12.18 -5.43
CA PRO A 60 -12.81 -10.91 -4.85
C PRO A 60 -12.14 -11.11 -3.49
N VAL A 61 -11.03 -10.42 -3.23
CA VAL A 61 -10.30 -10.49 -1.96
C VAL A 61 -9.76 -9.11 -1.57
N LEU A 62 -9.85 -8.81 -0.28
CA LEU A 62 -9.17 -7.70 0.39
C LEU A 62 -7.91 -8.23 1.08
N ILE A 63 -6.75 -7.71 0.70
CA ILE A 63 -5.47 -8.05 1.31
C ILE A 63 -5.11 -6.94 2.29
N LEU A 64 -4.92 -7.30 3.56
CA LEU A 64 -4.67 -6.38 4.66
C LEU A 64 -3.28 -6.60 5.24
N SER A 65 -2.62 -5.52 5.60
CA SER A 65 -1.36 -5.55 6.34
C SER A 65 -1.27 -4.31 7.22
N GLY A 66 -0.63 -4.45 8.38
CA GLY A 66 -0.25 -3.34 9.24
C GLY A 66 1.19 -3.52 9.72
N GLY A 67 1.71 -2.47 10.34
CA GLY A 67 3.09 -2.41 10.84
C GLY A 67 3.67 -1.03 10.62
N GLU A 68 4.99 -0.95 10.66
CA GLU A 68 5.75 0.30 10.66
C GLU A 68 6.92 0.19 9.68
N THR A 69 6.75 0.72 8.47
CA THR A 69 7.84 0.78 7.49
C THR A 69 8.68 2.05 7.67
N THR A 70 9.91 2.00 7.17
CA THR A 70 10.84 3.12 7.18
C THR A 70 11.21 3.57 5.77
N VAL A 71 11.75 4.79 5.69
CA VAL A 71 12.30 5.35 4.46
C VAL A 71 13.72 5.82 4.75
N THR A 72 14.71 5.20 4.10
CA THR A 72 16.05 5.78 4.00
C THR A 72 16.02 6.96 3.04
N VAL A 73 16.03 8.16 3.62
CA VAL A 73 16.05 9.42 2.86
C VAL A 73 17.44 9.63 2.22
N ARG A 74 17.46 9.73 0.89
CA ARG A 74 18.68 9.92 0.07
C ARG A 74 18.65 11.22 -0.72
N ALA A 75 17.48 11.85 -0.83
CA ALA A 75 17.24 13.09 -1.55
C ALA A 75 16.26 13.98 -0.76
N LYS A 76 16.11 15.23 -1.20
CA LYS A 76 15.26 16.25 -0.54
C LYS A 76 13.83 16.30 -1.09
N GLY A 77 13.31 15.16 -1.54
CA GLY A 77 11.92 15.06 -1.97
C GLY A 77 10.95 15.17 -0.80
N LYS A 78 9.66 15.15 -1.13
CA LYS A 78 8.53 15.19 -0.19
C LYS A 78 7.79 13.86 -0.18
N GLY A 79 7.26 13.47 0.96
CA GLY A 79 6.45 12.27 1.10
C GLY A 79 6.66 11.61 2.46
N GLY A 80 6.18 10.38 2.56
CA GLY A 80 6.23 9.55 3.74
C GLY A 80 6.32 8.07 3.39
N ARG A 81 6.25 7.22 4.40
CA ARG A 81 6.39 5.78 4.24
C ARG A 81 5.22 5.15 3.49
N ASN A 82 3.99 5.62 3.72
CA ASN A 82 2.80 5.05 3.09
C ASN A 82 2.71 5.45 1.62
N THR A 83 3.03 6.72 1.31
CA THR A 83 3.16 7.23 -0.05
C THR A 83 4.33 6.58 -0.79
N GLU A 84 5.51 6.41 -0.15
CA GLU A 84 6.65 5.71 -0.76
C GLU A 84 6.35 4.22 -1.03
N PHE A 85 5.69 3.54 -0.08
CA PHE A 85 5.17 2.19 -0.23
C PHE A 85 4.20 2.11 -1.42
N LEU A 86 3.23 3.01 -1.50
CA LEU A 86 2.22 2.99 -2.56
C LEU A 86 2.77 3.35 -3.93
N LEU A 87 3.75 4.24 -4.00
CA LEU A 87 4.42 4.56 -5.27
C LEU A 87 5.18 3.35 -5.80
N ALA A 88 5.92 2.64 -4.93
CA ALA A 88 6.56 1.39 -5.30
C ALA A 88 5.54 0.30 -5.68
N PHE A 89 4.43 0.21 -4.94
CA PHE A 89 3.34 -0.71 -5.24
C PHE A 89 2.73 -0.41 -6.63
N ALA A 90 2.40 0.85 -6.91
CA ALA A 90 1.82 1.32 -8.16
C ALA A 90 2.73 1.01 -9.36
N ILE A 91 4.06 1.17 -9.20
CA ILE A 91 5.04 0.76 -10.21
C ILE A 91 4.96 -0.75 -10.47
N GLY A 92 4.85 -1.57 -9.42
CA GLY A 92 4.78 -3.04 -9.53
C GLY A 92 3.47 -3.59 -10.09
N ILE A 93 2.37 -2.84 -10.02
CA ILE A 93 1.06 -3.21 -10.57
C ILE A 93 0.67 -2.43 -11.84
N SER A 94 1.57 -1.60 -12.37
CA SER A 94 1.28 -0.74 -13.53
C SER A 94 0.69 -1.55 -14.69
N GLY A 95 -0.50 -1.13 -15.16
CA GLY A 95 -1.24 -1.78 -16.26
C GLY A 95 -2.08 -2.99 -15.84
N ILE A 96 -2.11 -3.37 -14.56
CA ILE A 96 -2.95 -4.47 -14.06
C ILE A 96 -4.32 -3.92 -13.64
N GLU A 97 -5.38 -4.36 -14.32
CA GLU A 97 -6.75 -3.97 -13.99
C GLU A 97 -7.28 -4.69 -12.74
N GLY A 98 -8.29 -4.09 -12.09
CA GLY A 98 -8.99 -4.69 -10.95
C GLY A 98 -8.20 -4.71 -9.64
N VAL A 99 -7.14 -3.92 -9.53
CA VAL A 99 -6.35 -3.73 -8.29
C VAL A 99 -6.47 -2.28 -7.83
N HIS A 100 -6.91 -2.10 -6.59
CA HIS A 100 -7.01 -0.82 -5.89
C HIS A 100 -6.33 -0.95 -4.53
N ALA A 101 -5.63 0.09 -4.11
CA ALA A 101 -4.86 0.10 -2.87
C ALA A 101 -4.97 1.44 -2.14
N LEU A 102 -4.92 1.36 -0.81
CA LEU A 102 -4.81 2.44 0.15
C LEU A 102 -3.74 2.03 1.17
N ALA A 103 -2.85 2.94 1.49
CA ALA A 103 -1.93 2.85 2.61
C ALA A 103 -2.01 4.20 3.32
N ALA A 104 -2.21 4.16 4.64
CA ALA A 104 -2.39 5.36 5.43
C ALA A 104 -1.94 5.13 6.88
N ASP A 105 -1.44 6.20 7.49
CA ASP A 105 -1.19 6.28 8.91
C ASP A 105 -2.48 6.61 9.67
N THR A 106 -2.64 5.98 10.83
CA THR A 106 -3.83 6.13 11.66
C THR A 106 -3.85 7.43 12.47
N ASP A 107 -2.69 8.08 12.62
CA ASP A 107 -2.58 9.41 13.24
C ASP A 107 -2.93 10.56 12.27
N GLY A 108 -3.08 10.23 10.97
CA GLY A 108 -3.47 11.17 9.92
C GLY A 108 -2.31 11.84 9.18
N ILE A 109 -1.04 11.51 9.49
CA ILE A 109 0.14 12.18 8.91
C ILE A 109 1.12 11.15 8.35
N ASP A 110 1.48 11.28 7.08
CA ASP A 110 2.46 10.44 6.39
C ASP A 110 3.69 11.26 5.98
N GLY A 111 4.63 11.38 6.91
CA GLY A 111 5.93 12.00 6.66
C GLY A 111 5.88 13.52 6.61
N SER A 112 6.30 14.12 5.49
CA SER A 112 6.57 15.56 5.41
C SER A 112 5.39 16.43 4.98
N GLU A 113 4.27 15.83 4.62
CA GLU A 113 3.12 16.51 4.01
C GLU A 113 1.85 16.37 4.88
N ASP A 114 0.79 17.09 4.51
CA ASP A 114 -0.48 17.18 5.26
C ASP A 114 -1.50 16.10 4.81
N ASN A 115 -1.02 14.89 4.58
CA ASN A 115 -1.84 13.75 4.15
C ASN A 115 -1.51 12.52 5.00
N ALA A 116 -2.51 11.68 5.26
CA ALA A 116 -2.34 10.42 5.99
C ALA A 116 -1.66 9.32 5.17
N GLY A 117 -1.57 9.49 3.85
CA GLY A 117 -1.12 8.47 2.91
C GLY A 117 -1.68 8.73 1.52
N ALA A 118 -1.96 7.69 0.73
CA ALA A 118 -2.43 7.85 -0.64
C ALA A 118 -3.34 6.71 -1.13
N PHE A 119 -3.86 6.86 -2.36
CA PHE A 119 -4.54 5.80 -3.10
C PHE A 119 -3.73 5.45 -4.36
N ALA A 120 -3.75 4.19 -4.75
CA ALA A 120 -3.17 3.74 -6.01
C ALA A 120 -4.03 2.67 -6.69
N ASP A 121 -3.95 2.62 -8.01
CA ASP A 121 -4.53 1.57 -8.84
C ASP A 121 -3.60 1.27 -10.03
N GLY A 122 -3.95 0.27 -10.84
CA GLY A 122 -3.14 -0.13 -12.00
C GLY A 122 -2.92 0.96 -13.05
N SER A 123 -3.71 2.04 -13.04
CA SER A 123 -3.58 3.18 -13.95
C SER A 123 -2.84 4.38 -13.35
N THR A 124 -2.48 4.35 -12.06
CA THR A 124 -1.73 5.45 -11.39
C THR A 124 -0.49 5.86 -12.18
N VAL A 125 0.36 4.91 -12.58
CA VAL A 125 1.61 5.20 -13.30
C VAL A 125 1.33 5.78 -14.69
N SER A 126 0.29 5.32 -15.39
CA SER A 126 -0.10 5.92 -16.67
C SER A 126 -0.61 7.35 -16.51
N ARG A 127 -1.36 7.65 -15.44
CA ARG A 127 -1.82 9.02 -15.14
C ARG A 127 -0.64 9.94 -14.84
N MET A 128 0.35 9.49 -14.07
CA MET A 128 1.59 10.24 -13.81
C MET A 128 2.36 10.53 -15.11
N ARG A 129 2.54 9.50 -15.96
CA ARG A 129 3.23 9.65 -17.23
C ARG A 129 2.51 10.64 -18.16
N ALA A 130 1.18 10.62 -18.19
CA ALA A 130 0.37 11.51 -19.02
C ALA A 130 0.57 13.00 -18.68
N VAL A 131 1.00 13.31 -17.45
CA VAL A 131 1.34 14.67 -17.00
C VAL A 131 2.84 14.92 -16.92
N GLY A 132 3.66 14.05 -17.53
CA GLY A 132 5.12 14.23 -17.59
C GLY A 132 5.88 13.83 -16.32
N VAL A 133 5.26 13.09 -15.39
CA VAL A 133 5.89 12.63 -14.15
C VAL A 133 6.39 11.20 -14.30
N ASP A 134 7.67 10.97 -14.02
CA ASP A 134 8.28 9.64 -13.97
C ASP A 134 8.20 9.06 -12.56
N ALA A 135 7.34 8.06 -12.36
CA ALA A 135 7.15 7.39 -11.08
C ALA A 135 8.44 6.79 -10.48
N LYS A 136 9.34 6.25 -11.30
CA LYS A 136 10.60 5.66 -10.82
C LYS A 136 11.58 6.76 -10.38
N ALA A 137 11.61 7.87 -11.11
CA ALA A 137 12.41 9.03 -10.72
C ALA A 137 11.89 9.65 -9.40
N MET A 138 10.57 9.76 -9.25
CA MET A 138 9.92 10.20 -8.01
C MET A 138 10.29 9.31 -6.81
N LEU A 139 10.21 7.97 -6.98
CA LEU A 139 10.60 7.01 -5.94
C LEU A 139 12.09 7.10 -5.59
N ALA A 140 12.96 7.24 -6.59
CA ALA A 140 14.39 7.40 -6.38
C ALA A 140 14.73 8.72 -5.67
N GLY A 141 13.95 9.76 -5.90
CA GLY A 141 14.11 11.09 -5.31
C GLY A 141 13.47 11.28 -3.93
N ASN A 142 12.94 10.22 -3.31
CA ASN A 142 12.11 10.32 -2.09
C ASN A 142 11.02 11.39 -2.23
N ASN A 143 10.42 11.48 -3.43
CA ASN A 143 9.44 12.48 -3.77
C ASN A 143 8.13 11.78 -4.14
N ALA A 144 7.51 11.12 -3.17
CA ALA A 144 6.39 10.20 -3.38
C ALA A 144 5.05 10.91 -3.47
#